data_AF-A0A444DWE4-F1
#
_entry.id   AF-A0A444DWE4-F1
#
_cell.length_a   1.000
_cell.length_b   1.000
_cell.length_c   1.000
_cell.angle_alpha   90.00
_cell.angle_beta   90.00
_cell.angle_gamma   90.00
#
_symmetry.space_group_name_H-M   'P 1'
#
loop_
_entity.id
_entity.type
_entity.pdbx_description
1 polymer ?
#
loop_
_entity_poly.entity_id
_entity_poly.type
_entity_poly.pdbx_seq_one_letter_code
_entity_poly.pdbx_strand_id
1 'polypeptide(L)'
;MPFCDSSENGTRIFYRRFGHGSTKVLLIIGLAATHDSWGPQIKGLTGAVEPNDEEPEAEVIAGGGGLEGLREGIEVCCFDNRGVGRSSVPPKKSEYT
;
A
#
# COMPACT_ATOMS: atom_id res chain seq x y z
N MET A 1 -5.98 -6.05 5.81
CA MET A 1 -5.43 -7.32 5.27
C MET A 1 -4.42 -7.00 4.16
N PRO A 2 -3.13 -7.39 4.27
CA PRO A 2 -2.08 -6.90 3.38
C PRO A 2 -1.95 -7.69 2.08
N PHE A 3 -3.06 -8.23 1.56
CA PHE A 3 -3.08 -9.01 0.33
C PHE A 3 -4.28 -8.65 -0.52
N CYS A 4 -4.06 -8.56 -1.83
CA CYS A 4 -5.09 -8.44 -2.85
C CYS A 4 -5.06 -9.70 -3.72
N ASP A 5 -6.16 -10.45 -3.75
CA ASP A 5 -6.27 -11.70 -4.52
C ASP A 5 -6.88 -11.38 -5.91
N SER A 6 -6.18 -11.77 -6.97
CA SER A 6 -6.71 -11.71 -8.34
C SER A 6 -7.63 -12.90 -8.59
N SER A 7 -8.89 -12.62 -8.95
CA SER A 7 -9.90 -13.63 -9.26
C SER A 7 -9.63 -14.41 -10.54
N GLU A 8 -8.76 -13.92 -11.44
CA GLU A 8 -8.60 -14.45 -12.79
C GLU A 8 -7.52 -15.54 -12.91
N ASN A 9 -6.45 -15.43 -12.13
CA ASN A 9 -5.30 -16.34 -12.24
C ASN A 9 -4.76 -16.81 -10.88
N GLY A 10 -5.44 -16.49 -9.79
CA GLY A 10 -5.04 -16.86 -8.43
C GLY A 10 -3.76 -16.16 -7.96
N THR A 11 -3.31 -15.10 -8.68
CA THR A 11 -2.16 -14.31 -8.25
C THR A 11 -2.55 -13.44 -7.06
N ARG A 12 -1.77 -13.53 -6.00
CA ARG A 12 -1.93 -12.80 -4.75
C ARG A 12 -0.84 -11.74 -4.63
N ILE A 13 -1.23 -10.48 -4.54
CA ILE A 13 -0.32 -9.34 -4.42
C ILE A 13 -0.25 -8.91 -2.96
N PHE A 14 0.95 -8.97 -2.39
CA PHE A 14 1.22 -8.39 -1.07
C PHE A 14 1.41 -6.89 -1.20
N TYR A 15 0.74 -6.12 -0.35
CA TYR A 15 0.87 -4.67 -0.30
C TYR A 15 0.87 -4.15 1.14
N ARG A 16 1.43 -2.96 1.35
CA ARG A 16 1.36 -2.21 2.60
C ARG A 16 1.01 -0.76 2.34
N ARG A 17 0.26 -0.19 3.28
CA ARG A 17 -0.12 1.22 3.30
C ARG A 17 0.57 1.93 4.46
N PHE A 18 0.92 3.19 4.26
CA PHE A 18 1.58 4.03 5.27
C PHE A 18 1.05 5.45 5.22
N GLY A 19 0.85 6.04 6.39
CA GLY A 19 0.38 7.42 6.51
C GLY A 19 -1.09 7.57 6.12
N HIS A 20 -1.63 8.78 6.28
CA HIS A 20 -3.03 9.08 6.00
C HIS A 20 -3.11 10.43 5.29
N GLY A 21 -4.07 10.57 4.38
CA GLY A 21 -4.32 11.81 3.67
C GLY A 21 -5.00 11.63 2.32
N SER A 22 -5.38 12.74 1.70
CA SER A 22 -6.11 12.77 0.43
C SER A 22 -5.22 12.48 -0.78
N THR A 23 -3.92 12.78 -0.70
CA THR A 23 -2.98 12.45 -1.78
C THR A 23 -2.59 10.99 -1.67
N LYS A 24 -2.87 10.22 -2.72
CA LYS A 24 -2.55 8.79 -2.80
C LYS A 24 -1.33 8.59 -3.70
N VAL A 25 -0.33 7.87 -3.21
CA VAL A 25 0.90 7.57 -3.94
C VAL A 25 1.09 6.06 -4.02
N LEU A 26 1.36 5.55 -5.22
CA LEU A 26 1.71 4.15 -5.45
C LEU A 26 3.20 4.04 -5.76
N LEU A 27 3.94 3.27 -4.97
CA LEU A 27 5.36 2.99 -5.21
C LEU A 27 5.52 1.61 -5.85
N ILE A 28 6.06 1.61 -7.07
CA ILE A 28 6.33 0.39 -7.85
C ILE A 28 7.83 0.12 -7.83
N ILE A 29 8.23 -1.00 -7.23
CA ILE A 29 9.64 -1.38 -7.10
C ILE A 29 10.22 -1.84 -8.44
N GLY A 30 11.49 -1.53 -8.66
CA GLY A 30 12.27 -2.04 -9.79
C GLY A 30 12.64 -3.52 -9.66
N LEU A 31 13.57 -3.97 -10.51
CA LEU A 31 14.04 -5.36 -10.55
C LEU A 31 14.67 -5.78 -9.22
N ALA A 32 14.36 -7.02 -8.78
CA ALA A 32 15.04 -7.73 -7.68
C ALA A 32 15.01 -7.05 -6.30
N ALA A 33 13.98 -6.25 -6.00
CA ALA A 33 13.76 -5.65 -4.68
C ALA A 33 12.31 -5.87 -4.19
N THR A 34 12.11 -5.75 -2.88
CA THR A 34 10.80 -5.86 -2.21
C THR A 34 10.34 -4.50 -1.68
N HIS A 35 9.10 -4.44 -1.19
CA HIS A 35 8.50 -3.29 -0.53
C HIS A 35 9.35 -2.70 0.61
N ASP A 36 10.17 -3.51 1.29
CA ASP A 36 11.07 -3.06 2.38
C ASP A 36 12.09 -2.01 1.93
N SER A 37 12.39 -1.95 0.63
CA SER A 37 13.37 -1.01 0.07
C SER A 37 12.87 0.45 0.08
N TRP A 38 11.59 0.68 0.34
CA TRP A 38 10.97 2.01 0.31
C TRP A 38 11.00 2.77 1.64
N GLY A 39 11.57 2.19 2.71
CA GLY A 39 11.54 2.78 4.05
C GLY A 39 11.90 4.29 4.10
N PRO A 40 13.04 4.73 3.52
CA PRO A 40 13.40 6.14 3.49
C PRO A 40 12.40 7.03 2.75
N GLN A 41 11.86 6.58 1.61
CA GLN A 41 10.90 7.33 0.80
C GLN A 41 9.54 7.43 1.49
N ILE A 42 9.09 6.34 2.12
CA ILE A 42 7.86 6.32 2.91
C ILE A 42 7.96 7.33 4.05
N LYS A 43 9.04 7.26 4.85
CA LYS A 43 9.28 8.20 5.94
C LYS A 43 9.34 9.66 5.45
N GLY A 44 9.95 9.91 4.30
CA GLY A 44 10.02 11.24 3.71
C GLY A 44 8.68 11.78 3.23
N LEU A 45 7.83 10.93 2.64
CA LEU A 45 6.54 11.33 2.09
C LEU A 45 5.44 11.46 3.15
N THR A 46 5.40 10.56 4.12
CA THR A 46 4.28 10.43 5.05
C THR A 46 4.64 10.71 6.50
N GLY A 47 5.93 10.73 6.85
CA GLY A 47 6.41 10.75 8.24
C GLY A 47 6.23 9.41 8.98
N ALA A 48 5.51 8.45 8.41
CA ALA A 48 5.26 7.16 9.03
C ALA A 48 6.45 6.20 8.84
N VAL A 49 6.61 5.31 9.82
CA VAL A 49 7.57 4.19 9.76
C VAL A 49 6.89 2.84 9.91
N GLU A 50 5.70 2.82 10.53
CA GLU A 50 4.87 1.63 10.68
C GLU A 50 3.73 1.62 9.66
N PRO A 51 3.32 0.43 9.18
CA PRO A 51 2.21 0.27 8.26
C PRO A 51 0.86 0.51 8.93
N ASN A 52 -0.13 0.90 8.13
CA ASN A 52 -1.54 1.04 8.52
C ASN A 52 -2.24 -0.34 8.60
N ASP A 53 -1.61 -1.33 9.24
CA ASP A 53 -2.10 -2.72 9.26
C ASP A 53 -3.47 -2.84 9.98
N GLU A 54 -3.81 -1.87 10.81
CA GLU A 54 -5.15 -1.67 11.40
C GLU A 54 -5.95 -0.72 10.50
N GLU A 55 -7.16 -1.14 10.07
CA GLU A 55 -8.07 -0.16 9.45
C GLU A 55 -8.52 0.81 10.54
N PRO A 56 -8.39 2.14 10.32
CA PRO A 56 -9.04 3.07 11.23
C PRO A 56 -10.53 2.75 11.18
N GLU A 57 -11.11 2.41 12.33
CA GLU A 57 -12.56 2.39 12.49
C GLU A 57 -13.08 3.68 11.87
N ALA A 58 -14.00 3.58 10.91
CA ALA A 58 -14.52 4.76 10.24
C ALA A 58 -15.07 5.70 11.31
N GLU A 59 -14.33 6.77 11.63
CA GLU A 59 -14.77 7.77 12.58
C GLU A 59 -16.04 8.39 11.99
N VAL A 60 -17.19 7.99 12.54
CA VAL A 60 -18.47 8.61 12.27
C VAL A 60 -18.42 9.97 12.96
N ILE A 61 -17.88 11.00 12.28
CA ILE A 61 -17.80 12.35 12.84
C ILE A 61 -19.23 12.93 12.88
N ALA A 62 -19.93 12.66 13.97
CA ALA A 62 -21.05 13.46 14.42
C ALA A 62 -20.50 14.71 15.11
N GLY A 63 -20.31 15.81 14.35
CA GLY A 63 -20.12 17.13 14.94
C GLY A 63 -19.18 18.09 14.22
N GLY A 64 -19.72 18.86 13.28
CA GLY A 64 -19.68 20.33 13.29
C GLY A 64 -18.38 21.12 13.50
N GLY A 65 -17.18 20.59 13.22
CA GLY A 65 -15.94 21.36 13.36
C GLY A 65 -14.80 20.92 12.45
N GLY A 66 -14.61 21.65 11.33
CA GLY A 66 -13.33 21.78 10.61
C GLY A 66 -12.67 20.52 10.03
N LEU A 67 -13.17 20.02 8.89
CA LEU A 67 -12.58 18.94 8.07
C LEU A 67 -11.24 19.31 7.37
N GLU A 68 -10.74 20.53 7.56
CA GLU A 68 -9.64 21.10 6.76
C GLU A 68 -8.26 20.44 7.06
N GLY A 69 -8.04 19.91 8.27
CA GLY A 69 -6.74 19.34 8.67
C GLY A 69 -6.61 17.81 8.59
N LEU A 70 -7.73 17.07 8.55
CA LEU A 70 -7.72 15.59 8.51
C LEU A 70 -7.59 15.03 7.08
N ARG A 71 -7.75 15.87 6.06
CA ARG A 71 -7.62 15.47 4.65
C ARG A 71 -6.27 15.82 4.04
N GLU A 72 -5.49 16.68 4.69
CA GLU A 72 -4.17 17.07 4.22
C GLU A 72 -3.14 16.00 4.60
N GLY A 73 -2.34 15.54 3.64
CA GLY A 73 -1.36 14.47 3.86
C GLY A 73 -1.26 13.49 2.69
N ILE A 74 -0.28 12.59 2.80
CA ILE A 74 0.01 11.56 1.81
C ILE A 74 -0.22 10.18 2.43
N GLU A 75 -1.02 9.35 1.76
CA GLU A 75 -1.04 7.91 1.99
C GLU A 75 -0.26 7.22 0.87
N VAL A 76 0.75 6.46 1.26
CA VAL A 76 1.58 5.66 0.35
C VAL A 76 1.09 4.22 0.38
N CYS A 77 0.94 3.62 -0.80
CA CYS A 77 0.83 2.17 -0.98
C CYS A 77 2.08 1.66 -1.71
N CYS A 78 2.69 0.60 -1.20
CA CYS A 78 3.76 -0.13 -1.88
C CYS A 78 3.42 -1.62 -1.92
N PHE A 79 3.92 -2.33 -2.92
CA PHE A 79 3.64 -3.75 -3.10
C PHE A 79 4.86 -4.51 -3.63
N ASP A 80 4.86 -5.81 -3.41
CA ASP A 80 5.83 -6.71 -4.04
C ASP A 80 5.31 -7.10 -5.44
N ASN A 81 6.15 -6.96 -6.46
CA ASN A 81 5.80 -7.40 -7.82
C ASN A 81 5.46 -8.90 -7.86
N ARG A 82 4.71 -9.33 -8.89
CA ARG A 82 4.39 -10.76 -9.12
C ARG A 82 5.65 -11.62 -9.06
N GLY A 83 5.62 -12.68 -8.25
CA GLY A 83 6.73 -13.62 -8.05
C GLY A 83 7.92 -13.07 -7.25
N VAL A 84 7.78 -11.90 -6.61
CA VAL A 84 8.81 -11.28 -5.78
C VAL A 84 8.29 -11.16 -4.34
N GLY A 85 9.21 -11.26 -3.38
CA GLY A 85 8.91 -11.03 -1.96
C GLY A 85 7.78 -11.92 -1.45
N ARG A 86 6.71 -11.29 -0.98
CA ARG A 86 5.53 -11.93 -0.39
C ARG A 86 4.37 -12.10 -1.38
N SER A 87 4.48 -11.56 -2.59
CA SER A 87 3.51 -11.80 -3.66
C SER A 87 3.70 -13.20 -4.26
N SER A 88 2.61 -13.81 -4.72
CA SER A 88 2.67 -15.14 -5.32
C SER A 88 3.34 -15.10 -6.70
N VAL A 89 3.89 -16.24 -7.10
CA VAL A 89 4.39 -16.49 -8.46
C VAL A 89 3.21 -16.87 -9.36
N PRO A 90 2.95 -16.15 -10.47
CA PRO A 90 1.99 -16.60 -11.48
C PRO A 90 2.26 -18.05 -11.92
N PRO A 91 1.21 -18.90 -12.02
CA PRO A 91 1.37 -20.32 -12.35
C PRO A 91 1.93 -20.56 -13.75
N LYS A 92 1.73 -19.64 -14.70
CA LYS A 92 2.25 -19.74 -16.07
C LYS A 92 3.10 -18.52 -16.43
N LYS A 93 4.18 -18.77 -17.18
CA LYS A 93 5.04 -17.69 -17.69
C LYS A 93 4.30 -16.67 -18.56
N SER A 94 3.30 -17.13 -19.33
CA SER A 94 2.46 -16.27 -20.16
C SER A 94 1.65 -15.25 -19.38
N GLU A 95 1.47 -15.44 -18.07
CA GLU A 95 0.69 -14.52 -17.23
C GLU A 95 1.53 -13.34 -16.73
N TYR A 96 2.84 -13.28 -17.03
CA TYR A 96 3.67 -12.11 -16.76
C TYR A 96 3.58 -11.03 -17.85
N THR A 97 3.01 -11.36 -19.00
CA THR A 97 2.87 -10.51 -20.20
C THR A 97 1.42 -10.33 -20.55
#